data_AF-A0A927BTL9-F1
#
_entry.id   AF-A0A927BTL9-F1
#
_cell.length_a   1.000
_cell.length_b   1.000
_cell.length_c   1.000
_cell.angle_alpha   90.00
_cell.angle_beta   90.00
_cell.angle_gamma   90.00
#
_symmetry.space_group_name_H-M   'P 1'
#
loop_
_entity.id
_entity.type
_entity.pdbx_description
1 polymer ?
#
loop_
_entity_poly.entity_id
_entity_poly.type
_entity_poly.pdbx_seq_one_letter_code
_entity_poly.pdbx_strand_id
1 'polypeptide(L)' 'MTLETAHFVEPPGGRTLVKMESVFRSVADRDGMLQSGMEGGMNEGFARLSELLKKMQDK' A
#
# COMPACT_ATOMS: atom_id res chain seq x y z
N MET A 1 1.33 -13.35 -12.17
CA MET A 1 2.47 -12.42 -12.08
C MET A 1 1.94 -11.01 -12.28
N THR A 2 2.23 -10.11 -11.34
CA THR A 2 1.70 -8.73 -11.31
C THR A 2 2.88 -7.76 -11.26
N LEU A 3 2.77 -6.62 -11.94
CA LEU A 3 3.72 -5.51 -11.78
C LEU A 3 3.17 -4.53 -10.75
N GLU A 4 3.97 -4.23 -9.73
CA GLU A 4 3.61 -3.29 -8.67
C GLU A 4 4.44 -2.01 -8.85
N THR A 5 3.76 -0.86 -8.84
CA THR A 5 4.40 0.47 -8.86
C THR A 5 3.96 1.25 -7.63
N ALA A 6 4.92 1.81 -6.89
CA ALA A 6 4.64 2.69 -5.76
C ALA A 6 5.24 4.08 -6.00
N HIS A 7 4.38 5.09 -6.03
CA HIS A 7 4.77 6.50 -6.11
C HIS A 7 4.62 7.15 -4.74
N PHE A 8 5.72 7.70 -4.24
CA PHE A 8 5.75 8.49 -3.01
C PHE A 8 5.65 9.96 -3.40
N VAL A 9 4.50 10.56 -3.09
CA VAL A 9 4.20 11.95 -3.41
C VAL A 9 4.20 12.74 -2.11
N GLU A 10 4.84 13.90 -2.11
CA GLU A 10 4.86 14.82 -0.98
C GLU A 10 3.71 15.84 -1.12
N PRO A 11 2.59 15.65 -0.41
CA PRO A 11 1.59 16.70 -0.24
C PRO A 11 2.05 17.78 0.78
N PRO A 12 1.39 18.95 0.80
CA PRO A 12 1.58 19.93 1.86
C PRO A 12 1.34 19.34 3.27
N GLY A 13 2.07 19.86 4.26
CA GLY A 13 1.89 19.49 5.67
C GLY A 13 2.77 18.36 6.18
N GLY A 14 3.90 18.07 5.53
CA GLY A 14 4.91 17.12 6.03
C GLY A 14 4.43 15.67 6.06
N ARG A 15 3.51 15.31 5.17
CA ARG A 15 2.97 13.96 5.02
C ARG A 15 3.49 13.35 3.71
N THR A 16 3.35 12.04 3.59
CA THR A 16 3.60 11.32 2.33
C THR A 16 2.33 10.62 1.87
N LEU A 17 1.91 10.88 0.64
CA LEU A 17 0.88 10.11 -0.04
C LEU A 17 1.55 9.01 -0.85
N VAL A 18 1.28 7.76 -0.51
CA VAL A 18 1.73 6.60 -1.28
C VAL A 18 0.62 6.22 -2.26
N LYS A 19 0.87 6.33 -3.56
CA LYS A 19 -0.02 5.83 -4.61
C LYS A 19 0.55 4.50 -5.13
N MET A 20 -0.20 3.43 -4.98
CA MET A 20 0.20 2.11 -5.46
C MET A 20 -0.69 1.68 -6.64
N GLU A 21 -0.06 1.11 -7.65
CA GLU A 21 -0.73 0.56 -8.83
C GLU A 21 -0.26 -0.87 -9.07
N SER A 22 -1.22 -1.78 -9.17
CA SER A 22 -1.00 -3.20 -9.44
C SER A 22 -1.53 -3.53 -10.84
N VAL A 23 -0.64 -3.82 -11.79
CA VAL A 23 -1.01 -4.16 -13.17
C VAL A 23 -1.03 -5.67 -13.35
N PHE A 24 -2.23 -6.20 -13.59
CA PHE A 24 -2.49 -7.62 -13.79
C PHE A 24 -2.51 -8.00 -15.27
N ARG A 25 -2.16 -9.25 -15.58
CA ARG A 25 -2.15 -9.78 -16.95
C ARG A 25 -3.54 -10.18 -17.45
N SER A 26 -4.49 -10.41 -16.55
CA SER A 26 -5.87 -10.76 -16.89
C SER A 26 -6.85 -10.26 -15.84
N VAL A 27 -8.13 -10.19 -16.22
CA VAL A 27 -9.22 -9.84 -15.30
C VAL A 27 -9.36 -10.90 -14.20
N ALA A 28 -9.20 -12.19 -14.55
CA ALA A 28 -9.28 -13.29 -13.59
C ALA A 28 -8.17 -13.20 -12.52
N ASP A 29 -6.94 -12.83 -12.89
CA ASP A 29 -5.85 -12.62 -11.93
C ASP A 29 -6.15 -11.46 -10.98
N ARG A 30 -6.70 -10.36 -11.50
CA ARG A 30 -7.14 -9.20 -10.71
C ARG A 30 -8.24 -9.60 -9.72
N ASP A 31 -9.24 -10.33 -10.18
CA ASP A 31 -10.37 -10.77 -9.36
C ASP A 31 -9.93 -11.75 -8.27
N GLY A 32 -9.06 -12.70 -8.63
CA GLY A 32 -8.47 -13.62 -7.65
C GLY A 32 -7.68 -12.88 -6.57
N MET A 33 -6.92 -11.84 -6.94
CA MET A 33 -6.20 -11.02 -5.97
C MET A 33 -7.16 -10.22 -5.07
N LEU A 34 -8.22 -9.63 -5.61
CA LEU A 34 -9.24 -8.93 -4.79
C LEU A 34 -9.91 -9.86 -3.79
N GLN A 35 -10.21 -11.10 -4.19
CA GLN A 35 -10.84 -12.10 -3.34
C GLN A 35 -9.89 -12.71 -2.30
N SER A 36 -8.58 -12.49 -2.43
CA SER A 36 -7.57 -13.04 -1.49
C SER A 36 -7.55 -12.37 -0.11
N GLY A 37 -8.38 -11.33 0.11
CA GLY A 37 -8.34 -10.53 1.33
C GLY A 37 -7.23 -9.48 1.35
N MET A 38 -6.62 -9.19 0.20
CA MET A 38 -5.54 -8.22 0.02
C MET A 38 -5.86 -6.86 0.65
N GLU A 39 -7.08 -6.34 0.50
CA GLU A 39 -7.47 -5.04 1.07
C GLU A 39 -7.31 -5.00 2.59
N GLY A 40 -7.76 -6.04 3.29
CA GLY A 40 -7.63 -6.17 4.73
C GLY A 40 -6.16 -6.24 5.15
N GLY A 41 -5.37 -7.07 4.47
CA GLY A 41 -3.93 -7.19 4.72
C GLY A 41 -3.18 -5.87 4.48
N MET A 42 -3.57 -5.12 3.45
CA MET A 42 -2.98 -3.82 3.14
C MET A 42 -3.30 -2.80 4.25
N ASN A 43 -4.56 -2.72 4.69
CA ASN A 43 -4.98 -1.84 5.78
C ASN A 43 -4.25 -2.15 7.10
N GLU A 44 -4.17 -3.43 7.47
CA GLU A 44 -3.43 -3.86 8.67
C GLU A 44 -1.94 -3.53 8.56
N GLY A 45 -1.34 -3.77 7.39
CA GLY A 45 0.06 -3.45 7.11
C GLY A 45 0.37 -1.96 7.27
N PHE A 46 -0.45 -1.07 6.68
CA PHE A 46 -0.26 0.37 6.82
C PHE A 46 -0.54 0.89 8.24
N ALA A 47 -1.47 0.27 8.98
CA ALA A 47 -1.68 0.60 10.38
C ALA A 47 -0.41 0.28 11.20
N ARG A 48 0.17 -0.90 11.01
CA ARG A 48 1.44 -1.30 11.66
C ARG A 48 2.60 -0.39 11.24
N LEU A 49 2.70 -0.03 9.96
CA LEU A 49 3.71 0.90 9.47
C LEU A 49 3.57 2.28 10.13
N SER A 50 2.34 2.76 10.32
CA SER A 50 2.09 4.04 11.00
C SER A 50 2.60 4.03 12.43
N GLU A 51 2.36 2.93 13.17
CA GLU A 51 2.90 2.77 14.53
C GLU A 51 4.42 2.65 14.56
N LEU A 52 5.03 2.00 13.57
CA LEU A 52 6.48 1.93 13.44
C LEU A 52 7.10 3.31 13.20
N LEU A 53 6.53 4.10 12.28
CA LEU A 53 7.02 5.43 11.96
C LEU A 53 6.96 6.39 13.15
N LYS A 54 5.89 6.34 13.95
CA LYS A 54 5.80 7.11 15.22
C LYS A 54 6.99 6.79 16.14
N LYS A 55 7.25 5.50 16.39
CA LYS A 55 8.38 5.06 17.23
C LYS A 55 9.75 5.46 16.69
N MET A 56 9.87 5.67 15.38
CA MET A 56 11.11 6.13 14.75
C MET A 56 11.31 7.64 14.86
N GLN A 57 10.23 8.42 15.02
CA GLN A 57 10.29 9.87 15.22
C GLN A 57 10.59 10.26 16.68
N ASP A 58 10.29 9.38 17.64
CA ASP A 58 10.59 9.58 19.07
C ASP A 58 12.06 9.34 19.44
N LYS A 59 12.94 9.06 18.46
CA LYS A 59 14.39 8.89 18.61
C LYS A 59 15.14 10.07 18.04
#